data_AF-A0A5N6BK84-F1
#
_entry.id   AF-A0A5N6BK84-F1
#
_cell.length_a   1.000
_cell.length_b   1.000
_cell.length_c   1.000
_cell.angle_alpha   90.00
_cell.angle_beta   90.00
_cell.angle_gamma   90.00
#
_symmetry.space_group_name_H-M   'P 1'
#
loop_
_entity.id
_entity.type
_entity.pdbx_description
1 polymer ?
#
loop_
_entity_poly.entity_id
_entity_poly.type
_entity_poly.pdbx_seq_one_letter_code
_entity_poly.pdbx_strand_id
1 'polypeptide(L)' 'MEAKDNLQRMLVSIPLTDNERGAVEDGKMAFDQLLQRLADVATPAGPTARELRAVPGRSLLLIVTSFPGRPDRKSC' A
#
# COMPACT_ATOMS: atom_id res chain seq x y z
N MET A 1 -15.13 0.86 0.30
CA MET A 1 -13.74 0.79 0.79
C MET A 1 -13.71 -0.28 1.88
N GLU A 2 -13.93 -1.54 1.52
CA GLU A 2 -14.28 -2.59 2.50
C GLU A 2 -13.06 -3.21 3.19
N ALA A 3 -11.90 -3.21 2.53
CA ALA A 3 -10.66 -3.76 3.09
C ALA A 3 -10.18 -2.99 4.34
N LYS A 4 -10.35 -1.66 4.36
CA LYS A 4 -10.00 -0.80 5.49
C LYS A 4 -10.87 -1.10 6.70
N ASP A 5 -12.16 -1.30 6.48
CA ASP A 5 -13.13 -1.60 7.54
C ASP A 5 -12.90 -3.00 8.11
N ASN A 6 -12.48 -3.96 7.28
CA ASN A 6 -12.14 -5.31 7.74
C ASN A 6 -10.88 -5.31 8.64
N LEU A 7 -9.85 -4.56 8.25
CA LEU A 7 -8.62 -4.40 9.06
C LEU A 7 -8.89 -3.70 10.40
N GLN A 8 -9.77 -2.70 10.40
CA GLN A 8 -10.21 -2.03 11.63
C GLN A 8 -11.00 -2.96 12.55
N ARG A 9 -11.82 -3.88 12.02
CA ARG A 9 -12.51 -4.90 12.83
C ARG A 9 -11.53 -5.91 13.43
N MET A 10 -10.51 -6.33 12.68
CA MET A 10 -9.46 -7.23 13.21
C MET A 10 -8.68 -6.59 14.37
N LEU A 11 -8.44 -5.27 14.32
CA LEU A 11 -7.78 -4.51 15.41
C LEU A 11 -8.59 -4.45 16.71
N VAL A 12 -9.91 -4.63 16.65
CA VAL A 12 -10.81 -4.55 17.81
C VAL A 12 -11.11 -5.94 18.38
N SER A 13 -10.98 -7.02 17.59
CA SER A 13 -11.32 -8.38 18.03
C SER A 13 -10.20 -9.15 18.73
N ILE A 14 -8.94 -8.73 18.60
CA ILE A 14 -7.80 -9.41 19.24
C ILE A 14 -6.83 -8.32 19.78
N PRO A 15 -6.58 -8.26 21.10
CA PRO A 15 -5.58 -7.34 21.62
C PRO A 15 -4.20 -7.76 21.10
N LEU A 16 -3.69 -7.01 20.13
CA LEU A 16 -2.34 -7.20 19.61
C LEU A 16 -1.33 -7.01 20.74
N THR A 17 -0.39 -7.94 20.84
CA THR A 17 0.80 -7.80 21.68
C THR A 17 1.67 -6.64 21.18
N ASP A 18 2.54 -6.09 22.04
CA ASP A 18 3.39 -4.96 21.67
C ASP A 18 4.29 -5.25 20.47
N ASN A 19 4.74 -6.51 20.33
CA ASN A 19 5.52 -6.96 19.17
C ASN A 19 4.71 -6.92 17.88
N GLU A 20 3.46 -7.39 17.91
CA GLU A 20 2.57 -7.35 16.74
C GLU A 20 2.20 -5.91 16.37
N ARG A 21 1.99 -5.03 17.35
CA ARG A 21 1.79 -3.59 17.12
C ARG A 21 3.01 -2.95 16.47
N GLY A 22 4.21 -3.27 16.95
CA GLY A 22 5.47 -2.80 16.35
C GLY A 22 5.58 -3.19 14.88
N ALA A 23 5.34 -4.47 14.56
CA ALA A 23 5.37 -4.96 13.18
C ALA A 23 4.34 -4.25 12.27
N VAL A 24 3.16 -3.91 12.80
CA VAL A 24 2.13 -3.16 12.06
C VAL A 24 2.57 -1.71 11.78
N GLU A 25 3.14 -1.02 12.77
CA GLU A 25 3.62 0.36 12.58
C GLU A 25 4.82 0.40 11.62
N ASP A 26 5.75 -0.54 11.73
CA ASP A 26 6.87 -0.67 10.79
C ASP A 26 6.38 -0.89 9.36
N GLY A 27 5.39 -1.79 9.18
CA GLY A 27 4.77 -2.05 7.88
C GLY A 27 4.07 -0.81 7.32
N LYS A 28 3.39 -0.04 8.17
CA LYS A 28 2.73 1.22 7.80
C LYS A 28 3.75 2.28 7.37
N MET A 29 4.85 2.44 8.11
CA MET A 29 5.94 3.34 7.74
C MET A 29 6.58 2.97 6.40
N ALA A 30 6.86 1.68 6.18
CA ALA A 30 7.41 1.20 4.92
C ALA A 30 6.45 1.46 3.74
N PHE A 31 5.14 1.30 3.97
CA PHE A 31 4.12 1.57 2.98
C PHE A 31 4.03 3.07 2.65
N ASP A 32 4.04 3.95 3.65
CA ASP A 32 4.02 5.41 3.44
C ASP A 32 5.25 5.88 2.65
N GLN A 33 6.44 5.34 2.97
CA GLN A 33 7.66 5.62 2.21
C GLN A 33 7.56 5.15 0.75
N LEU A 34 6.98 3.97 0.53
CA LEU A 34 6.74 3.47 -0.83
C LEU A 34 5.80 4.39 -1.61
N LEU A 35 4.70 4.83 -0.99
CA LEU A 35 3.76 5.75 -1.63
C LEU A 35 4.41 7.10 -1.96
N GLN A 36 5.26 7.63 -1.07
CA GLN A 36 6.02 8.84 -1.38
C GLN A 36 6.93 8.66 -2.60
N ARG A 37 7.67 7.56 -2.66
CA ARG A 37 8.57 7.27 -3.79
C ARG A 37 7.79 7.10 -5.09
N LEU A 38 6.67 6.38 -5.06
CA LEU A 38 5.83 6.16 -6.24
C LEU A 38 5.11 7.44 -6.71
N ALA A 39 4.91 8.42 -5.83
CA ALA A 39 4.27 9.68 -6.20
C ALA A 39 5.03 10.42 -7.31
N ASP A 40 6.35 10.25 -7.36
CA ASP A 40 7.26 10.91 -8.29
C ASP A 40 7.70 10.00 -9.46
N VAL A 41 7.20 8.76 -9.54
CA VAL A 41 7.47 7.86 -10.68
C VAL A 41 6.50 8.17 -11.82
N ALA A 42 7.05 8.35 -13.03
CA ALA A 42 6.26 8.56 -14.24
C ALA A 42 5.38 7.33 -14.51
N THR A 43 4.08 7.56 -14.71
CA THR A 43 3.19 6.49 -15.16
C THR A 43 3.50 6.12 -16.61
N PRO A 44 3.07 4.95 -17.11
CA PRO A 44 3.24 4.61 -18.54
C PRO A 44 2.62 5.63 -19.51
N ALA A 45 1.64 6.41 -19.05
CA ALA A 45 1.03 7.48 -19.82
C ALA A 45 1.86 8.78 -19.85
N GLY A 46 2.99 8.84 -19.13
CA GLY A 46 3.88 9.99 -19.03
C GLY A 46 3.88 10.70 -17.67
N PRO A 47 2.74 11.23 -17.18
CA PRO A 47 2.75 12.06 -15.99
C PRO A 47 2.92 11.22 -14.72
N THR A 48 3.50 11.82 -13.69
CA THR A 48 3.61 11.26 -12.34
C THR A 48 2.28 11.34 -11.60
N ALA A 49 2.12 10.54 -10.54
CA ALA A 49 0.93 10.62 -9.70
C ALA A 49 0.78 12.00 -9.01
N ARG A 50 1.90 12.67 -8.70
CA ARG A 50 1.90 14.02 -8.12
C ARG A 50 1.38 15.07 -9.10
N GLU A 51 1.82 15.04 -10.36
CA GLU A 51 1.34 15.95 -11.41
C GLU A 51 -0.14 15.73 -11.71
N LEU A 52 -0.57 14.47 -11.76
CA LEU A 52 -1.97 14.12 -11.97
C LEU A 52 -2.89 14.60 -10.84
N ARG A 53 -2.41 14.66 -9.59
CA ARG A 53 -3.15 15.20 -8.43
C ARG A 53 -3.20 16.72 -8.40
N ALA A 54 -2.23 17.40 -9.01
CA ALA A 54 -2.21 18.86 -9.11
C ALA A 54 -3.30 19.39 -10.07
N VAL A 55 -3.90 18.52 -10.89
CA VAL A 55 -5.02 18.88 -11.78
C VAL A 55 -6.31 19.00 -10.96
N PRO A 56 -6.93 20.20 -10.86
CA PRO A 56 -8.16 20.38 -10.12
C PRO A 56 -9.30 19.52 -10.71
N GLY A 57 -10.06 18.85 -9.84
CA GLY A 57 -11.22 18.04 -10.22
C GLY A 57 -10.91 16.60 -10.66
N ARG A 58 -9.65 16.17 -10.66
CA ARG A 58 -9.27 14.81 -11.06
C ARG A 58 -9.02 13.89 -9.86
N SER A 59 -10.02 13.09 -9.51
CA SER A 59 -9.87 12.02 -8.52
C SER A 59 -9.11 10.84 -9.14
N LEU A 60 -7.90 10.56 -8.66
CA LEU A 60 -7.12 9.40 -9.10
C LEU A 60 -7.44 8.18 -8.25
N LEU A 61 -8.02 7.13 -8.86
CA LEU A 61 -8.02 5.80 -8.26
C LEU A 61 -6.64 5.17 -8.45
N LEU A 62 -5.94 4.89 -7.35
CA LEU A 62 -4.74 4.07 -7.37
C LEU A 62 -5.18 2.60 -7.42
N ILE A 63 -4.99 1.95 -8.57
CA ILE A 63 -5.20 0.50 -8.69
C ILE A 63 -3.89 -0.19 -8.30
N VAL A 64 -3.89 -0.86 -7.16
CA VAL A 64 -2.76 -1.70 -6.73
C VAL A 64 -2.98 -3.09 -7.32
N THR A 65 -2.27 -3.42 -8.39
CA THR A 65 -2.24 -4.78 -8.95
C THR A 65 -1.21 -5.59 -8.16
N SER A 66 -1.65 -6.51 -7.31
CA SER A 66 -0.75 -7.45 -6.63
C SER A 66 -0.23 -8.47 -7.63
N PHE A 67 1.08 -8.47 -7.91
CA PHE A 67 1.70 -9.56 -8.66
C PHE A 67 1.80 -10.77 -7.75
N PRO A 68 1.25 -11.95 -8.12
CA PRO A 68 1.44 -13.15 -7.34
C PRO A 68 2.93 -13.47 -7.29
N GLY A 69 3.47 -13.62 -6.08
CA GLY A 69 4.88 -13.91 -5.84
C GLY A 69 5.32 -15.15 -6.60
N ARG A 70 6.54 -15.10 -7.19
CA ARG A 70 7.11 -16.25 -7.90
C ARG A 70 7.21 -17.44 -6.92
N PRO A 71 6.78 -18.66 -7.31
CA PRO A 71 6.97 -19.82 -6.47
C PRO A 71 8.47 -20.09 -6.27
N ASP A 72 8.86 -20.24 -5.01
CA ASP A 72 10.18 -20.69 -4.55
C ASP A 72 10.52 -22.00 -5.26
N ARG A 73 11.41 -21.95 -6.25
CA ARG A 73 11.99 -23.16 -6.85
C ARG A 73 12.95 -23.74 -5.81
N LYS A 74 12.46 -24.61 -4.93
CA LYS A 74 13.32 -25.56 -4.23
C LYS A 74 13.91 -26.49 -5.28
N SER A 75 15.20 -26.31 -5.56
CA SER A 75 15.99 -27.29 -6.31
C SER A 75 16.16 -28.51 -5.43
N CYS A 76 15.79 -29.68 -5.94
CA CYS A 76 16.28 -30.97 -5.43
C CYS A 76 17.80 -31.05 -5.58
#